data_AF-A0A4Q5S737-F1
#
_entry.id   AF-A0A4Q5S737-F1
#
_cell.length_a   1.000
_cell.length_b   1.000
_cell.length_c   1.000
_cell.angle_alpha   90.00
_cell.angle_beta   90.00
_cell.angle_gamma   90.00
#
_symmetry.space_group_name_H-M   'P 1'
#
loop_
_entity.id
_entity.type
_entity.pdbx_description
1 polymer ?
#
loop_
_entity_poly.entity_id
_entity_poly.type
_entity_poly.pdbx_seq_one_letter_code
_entity_poly.pdbx_strand_id
1 'polypeptide(L)'
;MIRYIIRKAGYALAVMLGIVVVVFFLFNILPVDPARMTQGQRADVQSLEAVRKEFGLNKPVPVQFVYYLNDLSPIGVHVNNAEEQQRYSYAQLFPVWGNKVLALKWPYLRRSYQTHRDVTAMLI
;
A
#
# COMPACT_ATOMS: atom_id res chain seq x y z
N MET A 1 -30.68 -8.22 -14.49
CA MET A 1 -29.23 -8.31 -14.78
C MET A 1 -28.37 -7.49 -13.81
N ILE A 2 -28.71 -6.23 -13.50
CA ILE A 2 -27.93 -5.37 -12.57
C ILE A 2 -27.68 -6.02 -11.19
N ARG A 3 -28.72 -6.64 -10.59
CA ARG A 3 -28.63 -7.33 -9.29
C ARG A 3 -27.67 -8.53 -9.31
N TYR A 4 -27.61 -9.24 -10.44
CA TYR A 4 -26.68 -10.35 -10.63
C TYR A 4 -25.24 -9.85 -10.73
N ILE A 5 -25.00 -8.76 -11.47
CA ILE A 5 -23.69 -8.12 -11.60
C ILE A 5 -23.19 -7.63 -10.23
N ILE A 6 -24.03 -6.92 -9.48
CA ILE A 6 -23.68 -6.43 -8.14
C ILE A 6 -23.34 -7.59 -7.21
N ARG A 7 -24.15 -8.66 -7.21
CA ARG A 7 -23.88 -9.84 -6.37
C ARG A 7 -22.55 -10.51 -6.75
N LYS A 8 -22.28 -10.64 -8.04
CA LYS A 8 -21.04 -11.25 -8.56
C LYS A 8 -19.81 -10.39 -8.25
N ALA A 9 -19.91 -9.08 -8.41
CA ALA A 9 -18.87 -8.13 -8.03
C ALA A 9 -18.59 -8.18 -6.51
N GLY A 10 -19.64 -8.29 -5.69
CA GLY A 10 -19.50 -8.47 -4.25
C GLY A 10 -18.73 -9.74 -3.88
N TYR A 11 -19.03 -10.88 -4.52
CA TYR A 11 -18.25 -12.11 -4.30
C TYR A 11 -16.79 -11.99 -4.76
N ALA A 12 -16.54 -11.36 -5.92
CA ALA A 12 -15.19 -11.14 -6.41
C ALA A 12 -14.38 -10.26 -5.46
N LEU A 13 -14.97 -9.18 -4.95
CA LEU A 13 -14.36 -8.32 -3.95
C LEU A 13 -14.07 -9.07 -2.65
N ALA A 14 -14.99 -9.90 -2.17
CA ALA A 14 -14.78 -10.71 -0.96
C ALA A 14 -13.61 -11.69 -1.11
N VAL A 15 -13.50 -12.37 -2.27
CA VAL A 15 -12.38 -13.26 -2.56
C VAL A 15 -11.06 -12.47 -2.63
N MET A 16 -11.07 -11.33 -3.32
CA MET A 16 -9.88 -10.46 -3.43
C MET A 16 -9.41 -9.96 -2.07
N LEU A 17 -10.34 -9.53 -1.20
CA LEU A 17 -10.05 -9.16 0.19
C LEU A 17 -9.46 -10.34 0.97
N GLY A 18 -9.98 -11.55 0.79
CA GLY A 18 -9.41 -12.76 1.38
C GLY A 18 -7.94 -12.98 0.98
N ILE A 19 -7.62 -12.85 -0.30
CA ILE A 19 -6.24 -12.97 -0.81
C ILE A 19 -5.35 -11.87 -0.23
N VAL A 20 -5.82 -10.62 -0.23
CA VAL A 20 -5.10 -9.46 0.33
C VAL A 20 -4.75 -9.68 1.79
N VAL A 21 -5.69 -10.19 2.59
CA VAL A 21 -5.46 -10.54 4.00
C VAL A 21 -4.42 -11.66 4.11
N VAL A 22 -4.61 -12.78 3.41
CA VAL A 22 -3.67 -13.92 3.48
C VAL A 22 -2.24 -13.49 3.11
N VAL A 23 -2.08 -12.75 2.02
CA VAL A 23 -0.77 -12.24 1.59
C VAL A 23 -0.18 -11.29 2.63
N PHE A 24 -0.97 -10.38 3.19
CA PHE A 24 -0.51 -9.48 4.24
C PHE A 24 0.04 -10.25 5.45
N PHE A 25 -0.71 -11.24 5.95
CA PHE A 25 -0.28 -12.07 7.09
C PHE A 25 0.97 -12.89 6.76
N LEU A 26 1.06 -13.43 5.54
CA LEU A 26 2.21 -14.19 5.07
C LEU A 26 3.50 -13.35 5.11
N PHE A 27 3.46 -12.07 4.73
CA PHE A 27 4.66 -11.24 4.65
C PHE A 27 4.93 -10.34 5.88
N ASN A 28 3.91 -10.03 6.69
CA ASN A 28 4.08 -9.09 7.82
C ASN A 28 4.06 -9.75 9.20
N ILE A 29 3.56 -11.00 9.31
CA ILE A 29 3.45 -11.71 10.61
C ILE A 29 4.37 -12.93 10.69
N LEU A 30 4.79 -13.49 9.56
CA LEU A 30 5.83 -14.53 9.59
C LEU A 30 7.11 -14.00 10.27
N PRO A 31 7.90 -14.87 10.91
CA PRO A 31 9.10 -14.48 11.66
C PRO A 31 10.25 -13.95 10.77
N VAL A 32 10.02 -13.82 9.47
CA VAL A 32 10.98 -13.28 8.50
C VAL A 32 10.77 -11.78 8.41
N ASP A 33 11.83 -11.00 8.64
CA ASP A 33 11.78 -9.55 8.54
C ASP A 33 11.65 -9.09 7.07
N PRO A 34 10.52 -8.48 6.66
CA PRO A 34 10.33 -8.05 5.27
C PRO A 34 11.34 -6.96 4.84
N ALA A 35 11.89 -6.17 5.78
CA ALA A 35 12.97 -5.24 5.46
C ALA A 35 14.23 -5.98 4.98
N ARG A 36 14.58 -7.10 5.62
CA ARG A 36 15.73 -7.94 5.21
C ARG A 36 15.50 -8.62 3.86
N MET A 37 14.25 -8.96 3.53
CA MET A 37 13.92 -9.55 2.24
C MET A 37 14.14 -8.57 1.09
N THR A 38 13.90 -7.27 1.31
CA THR A 38 14.04 -6.24 0.27
C THR A 38 15.47 -5.73 0.11
N GLN A 39 16.23 -5.62 1.20
CA GLN A 39 17.60 -5.09 1.22
C GLN A 39 18.68 -6.18 1.04
N GLY A 40 18.35 -7.45 1.27
CA GLY A 40 19.30 -8.57 1.24
C GLY A 40 20.09 -8.72 2.54
N GLN A 41 20.86 -9.80 2.64
CA GLN A 41 21.53 -10.21 3.90
C GLN A 41 22.70 -9.31 4.34
N ARG A 42 23.18 -8.41 3.48
CA ARG A 42 24.37 -7.57 3.73
C ARG A 42 24.05 -6.11 4.08
N ALA A 43 22.78 -5.75 4.25
CA ALA A 43 22.41 -4.39 4.57
C ALA A 43 22.84 -4.02 5.99
N ASP A 44 23.34 -2.80 6.16
CA ASP A 44 23.69 -2.28 7.46
C ASP A 44 22.43 -2.05 8.32
N VAL A 45 22.63 -1.97 9.63
CA VAL A 45 21.53 -1.86 10.58
C VAL A 45 20.77 -0.53 10.39
N GLN A 46 21.45 0.56 10.01
CA GLN A 46 20.80 1.86 9.85
C GLN A 46 19.89 1.88 8.61
N SER A 47 20.34 1.32 7.48
CA SER A 47 19.46 1.18 6.30
C SER A 47 18.27 0.27 6.59
N LEU A 48 18.46 -0.79 7.37
CA LEU A 48 17.37 -1.69 7.76
C LEU A 48 16.29 -0.96 8.59
N GLU A 49 16.71 -0.15 9.56
CA GLU A 49 15.79 0.65 10.38
C GLU A 49 15.08 1.74 9.57
N ALA A 50 15.79 2.39 8.65
CA ALA A 50 15.19 3.34 7.71
C ALA A 50 14.08 2.68 6.87
N VAL A 51 14.35 1.48 6.35
CA VAL A 51 13.37 0.69 5.58
C VAL A 51 12.16 0.33 6.43
N ARG A 52 12.37 -0.14 7.66
CA ARG A 52 11.29 -0.47 8.59
C ARG A 52 10.40 0.73 8.88
N LYS A 53 11.00 1.92 9.02
CA LYS A 53 10.27 3.17 9.27
C LYS A 53 9.50 3.63 8.03
N GLU A 54 10.10 3.59 6.85
CA GLU A 54 9.45 3.99 5.58
C GLU A 54 8.27 3.07 5.22
N PHE A 55 8.41 1.77 5.45
CA PHE A 55 7.34 0.79 5.25
C PHE A 55 6.31 0.72 6.39
N GLY A 56 6.54 1.43 7.48
CA GLY A 56 5.66 1.41 8.66
C GLY A 56 5.68 0.09 9.42
N LEU A 57 6.70 -0.75 9.22
CA LEU A 57 6.88 -2.05 9.90
C LEU A 57 7.08 -1.89 11.42
N ASN A 58 7.40 -0.68 11.87
CA ASN A 58 7.50 -0.30 13.28
C ASN A 58 6.14 0.06 13.93
N LYS A 59 5.02 0.03 13.19
CA LYS A 59 3.68 0.36 13.69
C LYS A 59 2.92 -0.90 14.10
N PRO A 60 1.85 -0.80 14.92
CA PRO A 60 0.99 -1.93 15.22
C PRO A 60 0.42 -2.58 13.95
N VAL A 61 0.30 -3.91 13.95
CA VAL A 61 -0.20 -4.70 12.80
C VAL A 61 -1.50 -4.15 12.17
N PRO A 62 -2.51 -3.71 12.93
CA PRO A 62 -3.71 -3.13 12.33
C PRO A 62 -3.43 -1.87 11.52
N VAL A 63 -2.48 -1.04 11.95
CA VAL A 63 -2.08 0.18 11.24
C VAL A 63 -1.32 -0.17 9.96
N GLN A 64 -0.44 -1.18 10.03
CA GLN A 64 0.26 -1.69 8.84
C GLN A 64 -0.72 -2.21 7.79
N PHE A 65 -1.77 -2.91 8.22
CA PHE A 65 -2.80 -3.42 7.33
C PHE A 65 -3.61 -2.31 6.67
N VAL A 66 -3.99 -1.27 7.42
CA VAL A 66 -4.67 -0.08 6.85
C VAL A 66 -3.80 0.62 5.82
N TYR A 67 -2.50 0.77 6.07
CA TYR A 67 -1.58 1.35 5.09
C TYR A 67 -1.44 0.47 3.85
N TYR A 68 -1.34 -0.85 4.02
CA TYR A 68 -1.29 -1.80 2.91
C TYR A 68 -2.56 -1.73 2.05
N LEU A 69 -3.74 -1.68 2.67
CA LEU A 69 -5.01 -1.49 1.97
C LEU A 69 -5.08 -0.15 1.25
N ASN A 70 -4.62 0.94 1.89
CA ASN A 70 -4.60 2.26 1.26
C ASN A 70 -3.66 2.29 0.06
N ASP A 71 -2.49 1.65 0.14
CA ASP A 71 -1.52 1.55 -0.97
C ASP A 71 -2.14 0.79 -2.16
N LEU A 72 -2.79 -0.36 -1.93
CA LEU A 72 -3.39 -1.19 -2.99
C LEU A 72 -4.70 -0.63 -3.55
N SER A 73 -5.51 0.02 -2.73
CA SER A 73 -6.84 0.49 -3.15
C SER A 73 -6.73 1.59 -4.21
N PRO A 74 -7.53 1.54 -5.28
CA PRO A 74 -7.64 2.64 -6.24
C PRO A 74 -8.25 3.92 -5.63
N ILE A 75 -8.96 3.78 -4.51
CA ILE A 75 -9.60 4.90 -3.82
C ILE A 75 -9.00 5.01 -2.42
N GLY A 76 -8.53 6.20 -2.07
CA GLY A 76 -7.89 6.47 -0.78
C GLY A 76 -8.25 7.86 -0.26
N VAL A 77 -8.05 8.06 1.04
CA VAL A 77 -8.18 9.39 1.65
C VAL A 77 -6.78 9.90 1.95
N HIS A 78 -6.41 10.97 1.26
CA HIS A 78 -5.07 11.55 1.31
C HIS A 78 -5.10 12.98 1.81
N VAL A 79 -4.00 13.43 2.39
CA VAL A 79 -3.85 14.84 2.76
C VAL A 79 -3.53 15.62 1.50
N ASN A 80 -4.20 16.76 1.29
CA ASN A 80 -3.94 17.65 0.17
C ASN A 80 -2.62 18.40 0.43
N ASN A 81 -1.51 17.73 0.11
CA ASN A 81 -0.16 18.24 0.20
C ASN A 81 0.63 17.83 -1.05
N ALA A 82 1.56 18.68 -1.49
CA ALA A 82 2.36 18.43 -2.69
C ALA A 82 3.18 17.13 -2.57
N GLU A 83 3.68 16.80 -1.37
CA GLU A 83 4.45 15.58 -1.11
C GLU A 83 3.61 14.31 -1.26
N GLU A 84 2.40 14.29 -0.71
CA GLU A 84 1.47 13.16 -0.82
C GLU A 84 1.03 12.95 -2.28
N GLN A 85 0.80 14.05 -2.99
CA GLN A 85 0.40 13.99 -4.40
C GLN A 85 1.52 13.46 -5.29
N GLN A 86 2.79 13.79 -5.02
CA GLN A 86 3.92 13.19 -5.71
C GLN A 86 4.07 11.70 -5.39
N ARG A 87 3.93 11.31 -4.10
CA ARG A 87 4.06 9.92 -3.66
C ARG A 87 3.00 8.99 -4.24
N TYR A 88 1.75 9.43 -4.27
CA TYR A 88 0.61 8.59 -4.64
C TYR A 88 0.05 8.89 -6.04
N SER A 89 0.54 9.94 -6.70
CA SER A 89 0.14 10.34 -8.06
C SER A 89 -1.38 10.28 -8.28
N TYR A 90 -2.12 10.91 -7.37
CA TYR A 90 -3.57 10.76 -7.30
C TYR A 90 -4.32 11.92 -7.97
N ALA A 91 -5.49 11.60 -8.53
CA ALA A 91 -6.50 12.54 -8.99
C ALA A 91 -7.42 12.91 -7.82
N GLN A 92 -7.57 14.21 -7.55
CA GLN A 92 -8.48 14.73 -6.54
C GLN A 92 -9.93 14.55 -7.00
N LEU A 93 -10.76 13.83 -6.23
CA LEU A 93 -12.18 13.68 -6.51
C LEU A 93 -12.99 14.75 -5.78
N PHE A 94 -13.02 14.68 -4.44
CA PHE A 94 -13.80 15.58 -3.60
C PHE A 94 -13.09 15.85 -2.27
N PRO A 95 -13.16 17.07 -1.71
CA PRO A 95 -12.71 17.34 -0.36
C PRO A 95 -13.62 16.62 0.65
N VAL A 96 -13.03 16.01 1.68
CA VAL A 96 -13.78 15.22 2.67
C VAL A 96 -13.90 15.99 3.99
N TRP A 97 -12.77 16.27 4.64
CA TRP A 97 -12.74 16.94 5.94
C TRP A 97 -11.38 17.63 6.17
N GLY A 98 -11.41 18.91 6.56
CA GLY A 98 -10.19 19.70 6.77
C GLY A 98 -9.32 19.70 5.51
N ASN A 99 -8.06 19.29 5.65
CA ASN A 99 -7.12 19.18 4.52
C ASN A 99 -7.08 17.79 3.87
N LYS A 100 -8.12 16.95 4.04
CA LYS A 100 -8.18 15.60 3.44
C LYS A 100 -9.07 15.58 2.21
N VAL A 101 -8.59 14.91 1.16
CA VAL A 101 -9.28 14.71 -0.12
C VAL A 101 -9.52 13.23 -0.34
N LEU A 102 -10.69 12.91 -0.89
CA LEU A 102 -10.94 11.62 -1.50
C LEU A 102 -10.23 11.64 -2.84
N ALA A 103 -9.35 10.67 -3.03
CA ALA A 103 -8.48 10.61 -4.17
C ALA A 103 -8.67 9.31 -4.92
N LEU A 104 -8.71 9.41 -6.26
CA LEU A 104 -8.61 8.28 -7.15
C LEU A 104 -7.15 8.14 -7.57
N LYS A 105 -6.55 7.00 -7.32
CA LYS A 105 -5.15 6.72 -7.65
C LYS A 105 -5.01 5.36 -8.26
N TRP A 106 -3.88 5.13 -8.92
CA TRP A 106 -3.46 3.78 -9.24
C TRP A 106 -2.94 3.08 -7.97
N PRO A 107 -3.01 1.74 -7.91
CA PRO A 107 -2.38 0.98 -6.84
C PRO A 107 -0.89 1.35 -6.72
N TYR A 108 -0.47 1.75 -5.53
CA TYR A 108 0.90 2.17 -5.25
C TYR A 108 1.69 0.95 -4.74
N LEU A 109 2.55 0.40 -5.61
CA LEU A 109 3.37 -0.77 -5.30
C LEU A 109 4.69 -0.43 -4.59
N ARG A 110 4.80 0.81 -4.10
CA ARG A 110 6.00 1.37 -3.47
C ARG A 110 7.18 1.48 -4.42
N ARG A 111 8.32 1.92 -3.87
CA ARG A 111 9.59 2.06 -4.58
C ARG A 111 10.50 0.86 -4.30
N SER A 112 11.29 0.50 -5.30
CA SER A 112 12.37 -0.46 -5.13
C SER A 112 13.50 0.17 -4.34
N TYR A 113 13.97 -0.50 -3.29
CA TYR A 113 15.14 -0.01 -2.54
C TYR A 113 16.45 -0.13 -3.31
N GLN A 114 16.53 -1.02 -4.30
CA GLN A 114 17.76 -1.21 -5.06
C GLN A 114 18.00 -0.08 -6.08
N THR A 115 16.92 0.48 -6.63
CA THR A 115 17.00 1.45 -7.74
C THR A 115 16.35 2.79 -7.42
N HIS A 116 15.66 2.89 -6.28
CA HIS A 116 14.85 4.03 -5.85
C HIS A 116 13.75 4.47 -6.84
N ARG A 117 13.41 3.63 -7.81
CA ARG A 117 12.32 3.86 -8.77
C ARG A 117 11.02 3.22 -8.29
N ASP A 118 9.89 3.77 -8.73
CA ASP A 118 8.57 3.18 -8.48
C ASP A 118 8.49 1.80 -9.12
N VAL A 119 7.99 0.82 -8.36
CA VAL A 119 7.84 -0.56 -8.82
C VAL A 119 6.85 -0.64 -9.98
N THR A 120 5.82 0.21 -9.98
CA THR A 120 4.86 0.31 -11.09
C THR A 120 5.53 0.69 -12.40
N ALA A 121 6.52 1.59 -12.37
CA ALA A 121 7.27 2.01 -13.54
C ALA A 121 8.30 0.96 -14.03
N MET A 122 8.51 -0.13 -13.29
CA MET A 122 9.35 -1.25 -13.71
C MET A 122 8.58 -2.40 -14.36
N LEU A 123 7.29 -2.50 -14.04
CA LEU A 123 6.43 -3.60 -14.48
C LEU A 123 5.73 -3.30 -15.82
N ILE A 124 5.81 -2.05 -16.29
CA ILE A 124 5.20 -1.52 -17.51
C ILE A 124 6.32 -1.04 -18.43
#